data_AF-A0A914DYE2-F1
#
_entry.id   AF-A0A914DYE2-F1
#
_cell.length_a   1.000
_cell.length_b   1.000
_cell.length_c   1.000
_cell.angle_alpha   90.00
_cell.angle_beta   90.00
_cell.angle_gamma   90.00
#
_symmetry.space_group_name_H-M   'P 1'
#
loop_
_entity.id
_entity.type
_entity.pdbx_description
1 polymer ?
#
loop_
_entity_poly.entity_id
_entity_poly.type
_entity_poly.pdbx_seq_one_letter_code
_entity_poly.pdbx_strand_id
1 'polypeptide(L)'
;MNIGPDHNGRVLPIFEERLRDIGAFVNAHSEAIFATKPWIYQNDSDSAVWYTSKLRSTTGFDPYRLYNPQQQNNTIIYAFVLDWPENNLVNLPHILPTAQTKVTLFGANGQNISLNYNQPLALNGGIQVDISSISLRRFPSTDAFVLRIEYAANQCPPNFVQSNSNKQNCLSLIDNKLDWTSANKDCAAKAATLISIGNSFENSEIQGLVKNCSQAYIGLNRTNNNWNWVDGDKSAYTNWKTGNFYI
;
A
#
# COMPACT_ATOMS: atom_id res chain seq x y z
N MET A 1 -15.68 -16.31 12.21
CA MET A 1 -16.61 -16.07 13.32
C MET A 1 -17.24 -17.39 13.70
N ASN A 2 -17.18 -17.79 14.96
CA ASN A 2 -17.84 -19.01 15.44
C ASN A 2 -19.10 -18.62 16.21
N ILE A 3 -20.19 -19.36 16.02
CA ILE A 3 -21.45 -19.14 16.72
C ILE A 3 -21.86 -20.48 17.31
N GLY A 4 -22.00 -20.54 18.64
CA GLY A 4 -22.50 -21.71 19.34
C GLY A 4 -24.03 -21.67 19.39
N PRO A 5 -24.74 -22.56 18.68
CA PRO A 5 -26.18 -22.71 18.86
C PRO A 5 -26.46 -23.24 20.27
N ASP A 6 -27.69 -23.03 20.76
CA ASP A 6 -28.15 -23.73 21.95
C ASP A 6 -28.34 -25.24 21.69
N HIS A 7 -28.66 -26.01 22.73
CA HIS A 7 -28.89 -27.45 22.63
C HIS A 7 -30.05 -27.84 21.70
N ASN A 8 -30.92 -26.88 21.32
CA ASN A 8 -32.02 -27.06 20.37
C ASN A 8 -31.65 -26.60 18.95
N GLY A 9 -30.39 -26.23 18.70
CA GLY A 9 -29.91 -25.76 17.40
C GLY A 9 -30.31 -24.32 17.07
N ARG A 10 -30.73 -23.51 18.05
CA ARG A 10 -31.15 -22.11 17.83
C ARG A 10 -30.00 -21.15 18.10
N VAL A 11 -29.92 -20.09 17.30
CA VAL A 11 -29.04 -18.95 17.57
C VAL A 11 -29.71 -18.09 18.64
N LEU A 12 -28.99 -17.78 19.72
CA LEU A 12 -29.52 -16.90 20.76
C LEU A 12 -29.79 -15.50 20.19
N PRO A 13 -30.89 -14.82 20.58
CA PRO A 13 -31.25 -13.50 20.05
C PRO A 13 -30.12 -12.47 20.09
N ILE A 14 -29.28 -12.50 21.13
CA ILE A 14 -28.12 -11.60 21.24
C ILE A 14 -27.08 -11.83 20.14
N PHE A 15 -26.85 -13.07 19.71
CA PHE A 15 -25.95 -13.34 18.59
C PHE A 15 -26.60 -12.95 17.27
N GLU A 16 -27.91 -13.12 17.13
CA GLU A 16 -28.64 -12.65 15.95
C GLU A 16 -28.53 -11.13 15.79
N GLU A 17 -28.73 -10.37 16.86
CA GLU A 17 -28.59 -8.90 16.85
C GLU A 17 -27.19 -8.48 16.39
N ARG A 18 -26.14 -9.06 16.99
CA ARG A 18 -24.75 -8.77 16.58
C ARG A 18 -24.45 -9.16 15.14
N LEU A 19 -25.01 -10.26 14.65
CA LEU A 19 -24.86 -10.65 13.25
C LEU A 19 -25.55 -9.68 12.30
N ARG A 20 -26.72 -9.14 12.67
CA ARG A 20 -27.42 -8.13 11.88
C ARG A 20 -26.60 -6.84 11.80
N ASP A 21 -26.03 -6.39 12.91
CA ASP A 21 -25.17 -5.21 12.95
C ASP A 21 -23.93 -5.37 12.06
N ILE A 22 -23.24 -6.51 12.19
CA ILE A 22 -22.08 -6.84 11.35
C ILE A 22 -22.49 -6.94 9.88
N GLY A 23 -23.63 -7.55 9.58
CA GLY A 23 -24.16 -7.62 8.22
C GLY A 23 -24.42 -6.24 7.62
N ALA A 24 -25.02 -5.32 8.39
CA ALA A 24 -25.28 -3.96 7.96
C ALA A 24 -23.97 -3.19 7.71
N PHE A 25 -22.98 -3.31 8.61
CA PHE A 25 -21.66 -2.71 8.43
C PHE A 25 -20.94 -3.25 7.20
N VAL A 26 -20.89 -4.58 7.03
CA VAL A 26 -20.23 -5.23 5.89
C VAL A 26 -20.91 -4.86 4.57
N ASN A 27 -22.24 -4.76 4.55
CA ASN A 27 -22.98 -4.36 3.35
C ASN A 27 -22.66 -2.90 2.96
N ALA A 28 -22.66 -1.99 3.94
CA ALA A 28 -22.36 -0.58 3.70
C ALA A 28 -20.91 -0.33 3.26
N HIS A 29 -19.96 -1.16 3.69
CA HIS A 29 -18.53 -0.99 3.44
C HIS A 29 -17.91 -2.09 2.57
N SER A 30 -18.74 -2.79 1.79
CA SER A 30 -18.34 -3.99 1.05
C SER A 30 -17.17 -3.77 0.07
N GLU A 31 -17.08 -2.58 -0.54
CA GLU A 31 -15.98 -2.16 -1.41
C GLU A 31 -14.61 -2.13 -0.70
N ALA A 32 -14.60 -1.74 0.59
CA ALA A 32 -13.39 -1.61 1.41
C ALA A 32 -12.94 -2.95 2.02
N ILE A 33 -13.83 -3.94 2.05
CA ILE A 33 -13.61 -5.24 2.71
C ILE A 33 -13.31 -6.32 1.66
N PHE A 34 -14.15 -6.45 0.64
CA PHE A 34 -14.06 -7.56 -0.30
C PHE A 34 -13.12 -7.24 -1.47
N ALA A 35 -12.30 -8.23 -1.83
CA ALA A 35 -11.31 -8.13 -2.91
C ALA A 35 -10.31 -6.96 -2.74
N THR A 36 -10.15 -6.47 -1.51
CA THR A 36 -9.06 -5.57 -1.13
C THR A 36 -7.83 -6.37 -0.72
N LYS A 37 -6.68 -5.70 -0.68
CA LYS A 37 -5.45 -6.23 -0.09
C LYS A 37 -4.93 -5.23 0.94
N PRO A 38 -4.07 -5.64 1.89
CA PRO A 38 -3.33 -4.71 2.74
C PRO A 38 -2.71 -3.58 1.92
N TRP A 39 -2.71 -2.37 2.47
CA TRP A 39 -1.95 -1.24 1.92
C TRP A 39 -0.47 -1.34 2.38
N ILE A 40 0.42 -0.52 1.80
CA ILE A 40 1.86 -0.52 2.17
C ILE A 40 2.12 -0.19 3.65
N TYR A 41 1.16 0.46 4.32
CA TYR A 41 1.07 0.60 5.76
C TYR A 41 -0.21 -0.10 6.20
N GLN A 42 -0.12 -1.08 7.10
CA GLN A 42 -1.29 -1.88 7.51
C GLN A 42 -2.11 -1.19 8.60
N ASN A 43 -1.44 -0.44 9.47
CA ASN A 43 -2.03 0.34 10.54
C ASN A 43 -1.14 1.53 10.89
N ASP A 44 -1.71 2.50 11.60
CA ASP A 44 -0.93 3.53 12.28
C ASP A 44 -0.69 3.07 13.72
N SER A 45 0.57 2.85 14.10
CA SER A 45 0.95 2.16 15.35
C SER A 45 0.37 2.78 16.63
N ASP A 46 0.06 4.08 16.61
CA ASP A 46 -0.46 4.85 17.75
C ASP A 46 -1.94 5.24 17.59
N SER A 47 -2.65 4.69 16.60
CA SER A 47 -4.07 4.96 16.40
C SER A 47 -4.86 3.68 16.15
N ALA A 48 -6.16 3.71 16.42
CA ALA A 48 -7.08 2.62 16.12
C ALA A 48 -7.45 2.57 14.62
N VAL A 49 -6.51 2.94 13.73
CA VAL A 49 -6.73 3.03 12.28
C VAL A 49 -6.02 1.90 11.55
N TRP A 50 -6.81 1.15 10.77
CA TRP A 50 -6.34 0.05 9.93
C TRP A 50 -6.58 0.34 8.45
N TYR A 51 -5.70 -0.13 7.59
CA TYR A 51 -5.77 0.16 6.16
C TYR A 51 -5.96 -1.09 5.31
N THR A 52 -6.90 -1.01 4.39
CA THR A 52 -6.93 -1.85 3.19
C THR A 52 -6.83 -0.95 1.96
N SER A 53 -6.64 -1.56 0.80
CA SER A 53 -6.59 -0.83 -0.46
C SER A 53 -7.11 -1.66 -1.61
N LYS A 54 -7.47 -0.95 -2.69
CA LYS A 54 -7.92 -1.55 -3.95
C LYS A 54 -7.29 -0.82 -5.12
N LEU A 55 -6.83 -1.58 -6.10
CA LEU A 55 -6.34 -1.00 -7.37
C LEU A 55 -7.51 -0.86 -8.34
N ARG A 56 -7.57 0.26 -9.06
CA ARG A 56 -8.51 0.46 -10.18
C ARG A 56 -8.18 -0.44 -11.35
N SER A 57 -6.89 -0.64 -11.59
CA SER A 57 -6.31 -1.51 -12.61
C SER A 57 -5.24 -2.40 -11.98
N THR A 58 -5.35 -3.70 -12.20
CA THR A 58 -4.37 -4.70 -11.77
C THR A 58 -3.40 -5.09 -12.88
N THR A 59 -3.51 -4.49 -14.06
CA THR A 59 -2.63 -4.76 -15.20
C THR A 59 -1.19 -4.46 -14.84
N GLY A 60 -0.29 -5.42 -15.06
CA GLY A 60 1.13 -5.28 -14.73
C GLY A 60 1.49 -5.59 -13.28
N PHE A 61 0.54 -6.01 -12.45
CA PHE A 61 0.81 -6.46 -11.08
C PHE A 61 0.64 -7.97 -10.93
N ASP A 62 1.53 -8.58 -10.15
CA ASP A 62 1.39 -9.97 -9.73
C ASP A 62 0.03 -10.19 -9.01
N PRO A 63 -0.81 -11.15 -9.45
CA PRO A 63 -2.07 -11.46 -8.78
C PRO A 63 -1.87 -11.97 -7.33
N TYR A 64 -0.73 -12.61 -7.04
CA TYR A 64 -0.41 -13.20 -5.74
C TYR A 64 0.26 -12.23 -4.75
N ARG A 65 0.44 -10.95 -5.13
CA ARG A 65 1.03 -9.94 -4.24
C ARG A 65 0.33 -9.88 -2.86
N LEU A 66 1.12 -9.69 -1.81
CA LEU A 66 0.61 -9.66 -0.43
C LEU A 66 -0.06 -8.33 -0.07
N TYR A 67 0.38 -7.23 -0.66
CA TYR A 67 -0.14 -5.87 -0.45
C TYR A 67 -0.29 -5.14 -1.80
N ASN A 68 -1.07 -4.06 -1.85
CA ASN A 68 -1.08 -3.19 -3.02
C ASN A 68 -0.07 -2.04 -2.86
N PRO A 69 0.67 -1.68 -3.93
CA PRO A 69 1.52 -0.51 -3.93
C PRO A 69 0.69 0.78 -3.87
N GLN A 70 1.33 1.88 -3.47
CA GLN A 70 0.71 3.19 -3.46
C GLN A 70 1.00 3.97 -4.75
N GLN A 71 -0.01 4.07 -5.60
CA GLN A 71 0.01 4.82 -6.86
C GLN A 71 -1.13 5.82 -6.90
N GLN A 72 -0.83 7.10 -7.11
CA GLN A 72 -1.80 8.20 -7.04
C GLN A 72 -3.06 7.95 -7.86
N ASN A 73 -2.93 7.53 -9.11
CA ASN A 73 -4.10 7.38 -9.98
C ASN A 73 -4.75 5.99 -9.94
N ASN A 74 -4.14 5.03 -9.24
CA ASN A 74 -4.56 3.63 -9.31
C ASN A 74 -5.01 3.07 -7.95
N THR A 75 -4.40 3.51 -6.85
CA THR A 75 -4.67 2.99 -5.52
C THR A 75 -5.77 3.81 -4.84
N ILE A 76 -6.81 3.11 -4.38
CA ILE A 76 -7.81 3.63 -3.44
C ILE A 76 -7.48 3.05 -2.07
N ILE A 77 -7.35 3.91 -1.07
CA ILE A 77 -7.02 3.52 0.30
C ILE A 77 -8.31 3.60 1.13
N TYR A 78 -8.55 2.60 1.96
CA TYR A 78 -9.65 2.59 2.92
C TYR A 78 -9.06 2.56 4.34
N ALA A 79 -9.31 3.61 5.12
CA ALA A 79 -8.91 3.70 6.50
C ALA A 79 -10.11 3.35 7.40
N PHE A 80 -10.02 2.22 8.07
CA PHE A 80 -10.97 1.77 9.08
C PHE A 80 -10.60 2.40 10.40
N VAL A 81 -11.40 3.36 10.86
CA VAL A 81 -11.22 4.01 12.15
C VAL A 81 -12.11 3.29 13.15
N LEU A 82 -11.50 2.62 14.14
CA LEU A 82 -12.19 1.73 15.07
C LEU A 82 -12.68 2.42 16.36
N ASP A 83 -12.48 3.73 16.47
CA ASP A 83 -12.97 4.54 17.58
C ASP A 83 -13.33 5.95 17.10
N TRP A 84 -14.34 6.57 17.71
CA TRP A 84 -14.67 7.96 17.40
C TRP A 84 -13.76 8.91 18.20
N PRO A 85 -12.91 9.74 17.55
CA PRO A 85 -12.02 10.62 18.28
C PRO A 85 -12.80 11.76 18.96
N GLU A 86 -12.52 12.03 20.24
CA GLU A 86 -13.21 13.05 21.03
C GLU A 86 -13.11 14.46 20.44
N ASN A 87 -11.99 14.76 19.78
CA ASN A 87 -11.73 16.05 19.16
C ASN A 87 -12.26 16.17 17.72
N ASN A 88 -12.94 15.13 17.20
CA ASN A 88 -13.41 15.04 15.82
C ASN A 88 -12.29 15.20 14.76
N LEU A 89 -11.05 14.82 15.10
CA LEU A 89 -9.90 14.88 14.20
C LEU A 89 -9.25 13.50 14.11
N VAL A 90 -9.13 12.99 12.88
CA VAL A 90 -8.46 11.70 12.60
C VAL A 90 -7.08 11.98 12.01
N ASN A 91 -6.03 11.55 12.69
CA ASN A 91 -4.66 11.67 12.21
C ASN A 91 -4.30 10.48 11.31
N LEU A 92 -3.84 10.76 10.09
CA LEU A 92 -3.39 9.77 9.11
C LEU A 92 -1.96 10.12 8.66
N PRO A 93 -0.93 9.86 9.49
CA PRO A 93 0.45 10.28 9.25
C PRO A 93 1.05 9.74 7.96
N HIS A 94 0.64 8.55 7.53
CA HIS A 94 1.18 7.92 6.33
C HIS A 94 0.49 8.35 5.03
N ILE A 95 -0.62 9.09 5.08
CA ILE A 95 -1.33 9.54 3.89
C ILE A 95 -0.77 10.87 3.41
N LEU A 96 0.07 10.83 2.38
CA LEU A 96 0.61 12.04 1.74
C LEU A 96 -0.37 12.56 0.69
N PRO A 97 -0.89 13.79 0.82
CA PRO A 97 -1.87 14.32 -0.11
C PRO A 97 -1.24 14.96 -1.36
N THR A 98 -2.06 15.14 -2.38
CA THR A 98 -1.81 15.90 -3.61
C THR A 98 -2.92 16.93 -3.80
N ALA A 99 -2.80 17.79 -4.82
CA ALA A 99 -3.86 18.73 -5.18
C ALA A 99 -5.19 18.04 -5.57
N GLN A 100 -5.14 16.76 -5.96
CA GLN A 100 -6.33 15.98 -6.34
C GLN A 100 -6.83 15.06 -5.22
N THR A 101 -6.16 15.00 -4.07
CA THR A 101 -6.53 14.07 -3.00
C THR A 101 -7.95 14.33 -2.52
N LYS A 102 -8.75 13.27 -2.45
CA LYS A 102 -10.12 13.32 -1.95
C LYS A 102 -10.24 12.37 -0.79
N VAL A 103 -10.75 12.88 0.33
CA VAL A 103 -11.14 12.10 1.49
C VAL A 103 -12.65 12.11 1.57
N THR A 104 -13.25 10.93 1.55
CA THR A 104 -14.69 10.76 1.63
C THR A 104 -15.02 9.80 2.75
N LEU A 105 -16.02 10.14 3.54
CA LEU A 105 -16.68 9.17 4.38
C LEU A 105 -17.48 8.23 3.48
N PHE A 106 -17.19 6.94 3.59
CA PHE A 106 -17.77 5.88 2.78
C PHE A 106 -18.84 5.12 3.58
N GLY A 107 -19.92 4.69 2.94
CA GLY A 107 -20.91 3.80 3.56
C GLY A 107 -21.99 4.47 4.43
N ALA A 108 -22.07 5.81 4.48
CA ALA A 108 -23.12 6.52 5.22
C ALA A 108 -24.46 6.50 4.46
N ASN A 109 -25.26 5.46 4.63
CA ASN A 109 -26.56 5.26 3.95
C ASN A 109 -26.48 5.35 2.41
N GLY A 110 -25.38 4.84 1.83
CA GLY A 110 -25.14 4.89 0.39
C GLY A 110 -24.70 6.25 -0.15
N GLN A 111 -24.43 7.23 0.72
CA GLN A 111 -23.85 8.52 0.35
C GLN A 111 -22.36 8.57 0.70
N ASN A 112 -21.57 9.10 -0.23
CA ASN A 112 -20.17 9.44 0.00
C ASN A 112 -20.10 10.93 0.39
N ILE A 113 -19.66 11.22 1.61
CA ILE A 113 -19.58 12.60 2.13
C ILE A 113 -18.13 13.05 2.04
N SER A 114 -17.84 14.08 1.24
CA SER A 114 -16.49 14.67 1.19
C SER A 114 -16.15 15.34 2.51
N LEU A 115 -14.93 15.09 2.99
CA LEU A 115 -14.41 15.63 4.23
C LEU A 115 -13.24 16.57 3.96
N ASN A 116 -13.13 17.59 4.82
CA ASN A 116 -11.99 18.49 4.80
C ASN A 116 -10.82 17.86 5.56
N TYR A 117 -9.61 18.19 5.15
CA TYR A 117 -8.40 17.79 5.86
C TYR A 117 -7.37 18.93 5.82
N ASN A 118 -6.46 18.90 6.78
CA ASN A 118 -5.30 19.78 6.82
C ASN A 118 -4.00 18.94 6.89
N GLN A 119 -2.85 19.60 6.75
CA GLN A 119 -1.51 18.98 6.82
C GLN A 119 -0.75 19.59 7.99
N PRO A 120 -0.93 19.09 9.22
CA PRO A 120 -0.25 19.65 10.38
C PRO A 120 1.23 19.25 10.34
N LEU A 121 2.12 20.19 10.70
CA LEU A 121 3.57 19.96 10.70
C LEU A 121 4.00 18.73 11.51
N ALA A 122 3.25 18.41 12.56
CA ALA A 122 3.49 17.26 13.43
C ALA A 122 3.36 15.89 12.73
N LEU A 123 2.68 15.81 11.58
CA LEU A 123 2.44 14.55 10.86
C LEU A 123 3.41 14.29 9.70
N ASN A 124 4.51 15.05 9.60
CA ASN A 124 5.56 14.86 8.61
C ASN A 124 5.04 14.69 7.16
N GLY A 125 4.08 15.53 6.77
CA GLY A 125 3.44 15.50 5.45
C GLY A 125 2.15 14.67 5.36
N GLY A 126 1.79 13.95 6.43
CA GLY A 126 0.49 13.29 6.57
C GLY A 126 -0.68 14.26 6.69
N ILE A 127 -1.90 13.73 6.72
CA ILE A 127 -3.13 14.53 6.83
C ILE A 127 -3.82 14.33 8.17
N GLN A 128 -4.55 15.35 8.61
CA GLN A 128 -5.53 15.25 9.67
C GLN A 128 -6.91 15.59 9.10
N VAL A 129 -7.85 14.66 9.21
CA VAL A 129 -9.20 14.73 8.64
C VAL A 129 -10.17 15.25 9.68
N ASP A 130 -10.96 16.26 9.31
CA ASP A 130 -12.02 16.82 10.15
C ASP A 130 -13.33 16.07 9.91
N ILE A 131 -13.82 15.41 10.97
CA ILE A 131 -15.05 14.63 10.95
C ILE A 131 -16.23 15.32 11.65
N SER A 132 -16.10 16.58 12.04
CA SER A 132 -17.14 17.35 12.76
C SER A 132 -18.46 17.50 11.99
N SER A 133 -18.40 17.44 10.65
CA SER A 133 -19.56 17.52 9.76
C SER A 133 -20.41 16.23 9.72
N ILE A 134 -19.93 15.16 10.35
CA ILE A 134 -20.53 13.83 10.25
C ILE A 134 -21.64 13.64 11.29
N SER A 135 -22.79 13.13 10.87
CA SER A 135 -23.90 12.80 11.77
C SER A 135 -23.96 11.31 12.06
N LEU A 136 -23.74 10.92 13.33
CA LEU A 136 -23.77 9.53 13.81
C LEU A 136 -25.08 8.78 13.48
N ARG A 137 -26.21 9.51 13.36
CA ARG A 137 -27.51 8.93 13.00
C ARG A 137 -27.55 8.32 11.60
N ARG A 138 -26.55 8.62 10.75
CA ARG A 138 -26.47 8.13 9.38
C ARG A 138 -25.67 6.83 9.24
N PHE A 139 -25.22 6.23 10.36
CA PHE A 139 -24.39 5.04 10.31
C PHE A 139 -25.10 3.77 10.77
N PRO A 140 -24.77 2.62 10.16
CA PRO A 140 -25.20 1.32 10.64
C PRO A 140 -24.62 0.95 12.02
N SER A 141 -23.45 1.49 12.38
CA SER A 141 -22.76 1.22 13.64
C SER A 141 -22.02 2.48 14.11
N THR A 142 -21.91 2.63 15.44
CA THR A 142 -21.10 3.67 16.09
C THR A 142 -19.68 3.23 16.40
N ASP A 143 -19.36 1.94 16.18
CA ASP A 143 -18.11 1.33 16.64
C ASP A 143 -16.98 1.51 15.64
N ALA A 144 -17.29 1.72 14.36
CA ALA A 144 -16.28 1.99 13.35
C ALA A 144 -16.86 2.75 12.16
N PHE A 145 -16.01 3.49 11.47
CA PHE A 145 -16.32 4.10 10.19
C PHE A 145 -15.14 3.97 9.23
N VAL A 146 -15.43 4.11 7.93
CA VAL A 146 -14.42 3.94 6.89
C VAL A 146 -14.25 5.23 6.11
N LEU A 147 -13.02 5.72 6.08
CA LEU A 147 -12.60 6.79 5.18
C LEU A 147 -12.08 6.18 3.89
N ARG A 148 -12.58 6.68 2.75
CA ARG A 148 -12.12 6.34 1.42
C ARG A 148 -11.27 7.49 0.88
N ILE A 149 -10.00 7.21 0.64
CA ILE A 149 -8.99 8.16 0.18
C ILE A 149 -8.58 7.82 -1.25
N GLU A 150 -8.68 8.80 -2.14
CA GLU A 150 -8.27 8.70 -3.54
C GLU A 150 -7.20 9.73 -3.86
N TYR A 151 -6.32 9.42 -4.82
CA TYR A 151 -5.31 10.35 -5.33
C TYR A 151 -4.31 10.84 -4.28
N ALA A 152 -4.06 10.05 -3.23
CA ALA A 152 -2.90 10.25 -2.35
C ALA A 152 -1.61 10.06 -3.16
N ALA A 153 -0.54 10.75 -2.79
CA ALA A 153 0.72 10.75 -3.53
C ALA A 153 1.31 9.34 -3.70
N ASN A 154 2.18 9.16 -4.70
CA ASN A 154 2.96 7.94 -4.81
C ASN A 154 3.87 7.79 -3.58
N GLN A 155 3.96 6.59 -3.04
CA GLN A 155 4.81 6.30 -1.89
C GLN A 155 5.49 4.96 -2.08
N CYS A 156 6.75 4.90 -1.65
CA CYS A 156 7.46 3.65 -1.57
C CYS A 156 7.10 2.88 -0.30
N PRO A 157 7.10 1.54 -0.36
CA PRO A 157 6.98 0.72 0.84
C PRO A 157 8.07 1.08 1.87
N PRO A 158 7.86 0.76 3.15
CA PRO A 158 8.90 0.90 4.17
C PRO A 158 10.21 0.23 3.74
N ASN A 159 11.34 0.90 4.01
CA ASN A 159 12.70 0.49 3.61
C ASN A 159 13.01 0.55 2.11
N PHE A 160 12.14 1.16 1.31
CA PHE A 160 12.43 1.52 -0.08
C PHE A 160 12.57 3.03 -0.23
N VAL A 161 13.47 3.45 -1.10
CA VAL A 161 13.65 4.84 -1.52
C VAL A 161 13.06 5.05 -2.91
N GLN A 162 12.42 6.19 -3.13
CA GLN A 162 11.87 6.50 -4.45
C GLN A 162 13.00 6.82 -5.43
N SER A 163 12.97 6.20 -6.60
CA SER A 163 13.94 6.51 -7.66
C SER A 163 13.78 7.96 -8.12
N ASN A 164 14.92 8.61 -8.33
CA ASN A 164 15.05 9.92 -8.94
C ASN A 164 14.89 9.86 -10.45
N SER A 165 15.28 8.74 -11.06
CA SER A 165 15.18 8.49 -12.49
C SER A 165 13.73 8.22 -12.91
N ASN A 166 13.00 7.41 -12.15
CA ASN A 166 11.58 7.13 -12.37
C ASN A 166 10.83 7.13 -11.04
N LYS A 167 9.98 8.15 -10.81
CA LYS A 167 9.22 8.32 -9.56
C LYS A 167 8.17 7.22 -9.29
N GLN A 168 7.94 6.32 -10.25
CA GLN A 168 7.11 5.12 -10.07
C GLN A 168 7.90 3.92 -9.52
N ASN A 169 9.23 3.96 -9.58
CA ASN A 169 10.10 2.89 -9.09
C ASN A 169 10.54 3.17 -7.66
N CYS A 170 10.58 2.09 -6.88
CA CYS A 170 11.03 2.07 -5.50
C CYS A 170 12.22 1.13 -5.39
N LEU A 171 13.31 1.61 -4.82
CA LEU A 171 14.59 0.93 -4.76
C LEU A 171 14.91 0.57 -3.31
N SER A 172 15.44 -0.63 -3.07
CA SER A 172 15.95 -1.00 -1.75
C SER A 172 17.25 -1.76 -1.91
N LEU A 173 18.24 -1.41 -1.09
CA LEU A 173 19.51 -2.12 -1.01
C LEU A 173 19.41 -3.16 0.11
N ILE A 174 19.63 -4.42 -0.25
CA ILE A 174 19.62 -5.53 0.70
C ILE A 174 21.08 -5.89 1.02
N ASP A 175 21.55 -5.55 2.22
CA ASP A 175 22.94 -5.76 2.66
C ASP A 175 23.16 -7.17 3.26
N ASN A 176 22.55 -8.18 2.63
CA ASN A 176 22.75 -9.58 3.00
C ASN A 176 23.64 -10.27 1.96
N LYS A 177 24.62 -11.05 2.42
CA LYS A 177 25.47 -11.86 1.56
C LYS A 177 24.71 -13.08 1.05
N LEU A 178 23.99 -12.90 -0.06
CA LEU A 178 23.26 -13.93 -0.79
C LEU A 178 23.95 -14.21 -2.12
N ASP A 179 23.75 -15.39 -2.73
CA ASP A 179 24.03 -15.58 -4.15
C ASP A 179 22.91 -14.96 -5.03
N TRP A 180 23.15 -14.85 -6.34
CA TRP A 180 22.19 -14.22 -7.26
C TRP A 180 20.80 -14.88 -7.22
N THR A 181 20.75 -16.22 -7.17
CA THR A 181 19.49 -16.98 -7.17
C THR A 181 18.70 -16.73 -5.89
N SER A 182 19.37 -16.73 -4.74
CA SER A 182 18.79 -16.45 -3.42
C SER A 182 18.36 -15.00 -3.30
N ALA A 183 19.15 -14.05 -3.84
CA ALA A 183 18.78 -12.64 -3.90
C ALA A 183 17.52 -12.42 -4.75
N ASN A 184 17.44 -13.04 -5.93
CA ASN A 184 16.27 -12.95 -6.79
C ASN A 184 15.01 -13.52 -6.10
N LYS A 185 15.16 -14.64 -5.38
CA LYS A 185 14.08 -15.23 -4.59
C LYS A 185 13.65 -14.34 -3.42
N ASP A 186 14.60 -13.70 -2.74
CA ASP A 186 14.29 -12.77 -1.64
C ASP A 186 13.55 -11.52 -2.13
N CYS A 187 13.96 -10.95 -3.27
CA CYS A 187 13.21 -9.87 -3.91
C CYS A 187 11.77 -10.30 -4.23
N ALA A 188 11.60 -11.47 -4.86
CA ALA A 188 10.28 -12.00 -5.20
C ALA A 188 9.40 -12.21 -3.96
N ALA A 189 9.99 -12.67 -2.84
CA ALA A 189 9.28 -12.82 -1.57
C ALA A 189 8.79 -11.47 -0.99
N LYS A 190 9.40 -10.35 -1.37
CA LYS A 190 8.97 -8.99 -1.01
C LYS A 190 8.07 -8.33 -2.06
N ALA A 191 7.58 -9.12 -3.02
CA ALA A 191 6.84 -8.63 -4.19
C ALA A 191 7.62 -7.58 -5.01
N ALA A 192 8.93 -7.75 -5.09
CA ALA A 192 9.86 -6.93 -5.85
C ALA A 192 10.69 -7.81 -6.81
N THR A 193 11.46 -7.17 -7.68
CA THR A 193 12.45 -7.85 -8.55
C THR A 193 13.84 -7.28 -8.28
N LEU A 194 14.88 -8.05 -8.62
CA LEU A 194 16.20 -7.45 -8.76
C LEU A 194 16.16 -6.37 -9.85
N ILE A 195 16.94 -5.32 -9.66
CA ILE A 195 16.79 -4.10 -10.46
C ILE A 195 17.29 -4.30 -11.90
N SER A 196 16.50 -3.85 -12.88
CA SER A 196 16.95 -3.63 -14.24
C SER A 196 17.45 -2.20 -14.41
N ILE A 197 18.35 -2.00 -15.36
CA ILE A 197 18.81 -0.66 -15.68
C ILE A 197 18.59 -0.44 -17.19
N GLY A 198 17.89 0.62 -17.53
CA GLY A 198 17.51 0.94 -18.89
C GLY A 198 18.35 2.06 -19.51
N ASN A 199 19.00 2.89 -18.70
CA ASN A 199 19.67 4.11 -19.14
C ASN A 199 20.80 4.55 -18.19
N SER A 200 21.55 5.57 -18.62
CA SER A 200 22.69 6.09 -17.85
C SER A 200 22.30 6.83 -16.57
N PHE A 201 21.10 7.39 -16.49
CA PHE A 201 20.63 8.08 -15.28
C PHE A 201 20.35 7.07 -14.17
N GLU A 202 19.62 5.99 -14.50
CA GLU A 202 19.40 4.86 -13.60
C GLU A 202 20.74 4.25 -13.18
N ASN A 203 21.66 4.00 -14.13
CA ASN A 203 22.98 3.46 -13.77
C ASN A 203 23.72 4.36 -12.76
N SER A 204 23.74 5.68 -12.97
CA SER A 204 24.35 6.63 -12.04
C SER A 204 23.69 6.63 -10.66
N GLU A 205 22.35 6.56 -10.61
CA GLU A 205 21.59 6.46 -9.36
C GLU A 205 21.93 5.18 -8.60
N ILE A 206 22.00 4.03 -9.28
CA ILE A 206 22.34 2.75 -8.64
C ILE A 206 23.77 2.75 -8.13
N GLN A 207 24.72 3.29 -8.90
CA GLN A 207 26.11 3.47 -8.44
C GLN A 207 26.18 4.32 -7.16
N GLY A 208 25.30 5.32 -7.03
CA GLY A 208 25.17 6.11 -5.80
C GLY A 208 24.64 5.30 -4.61
N LEU A 209 23.65 4.43 -4.83
CA LEU A 209 23.08 3.56 -3.80
C LEU A 209 24.08 2.50 -3.31
N VAL A 210 24.84 1.89 -4.23
CA VAL A 210 25.79 0.81 -3.92
C VAL A 210 27.22 1.29 -3.66
N LYS A 211 27.43 2.61 -3.50
CA LYS A 211 28.77 3.24 -3.38
C LYS A 211 29.66 2.66 -2.27
N ASN A 212 29.04 2.10 -1.22
CA ASN A 212 29.73 1.52 -0.06
C ASN A 212 29.81 -0.01 -0.13
N CYS A 213 29.29 -0.63 -1.18
CA CYS A 213 29.31 -2.07 -1.40
C CYS A 213 30.49 -2.43 -2.30
N SER A 214 31.16 -3.56 -2.01
CA SER A 214 32.18 -4.09 -2.91
C SER A 214 31.57 -4.64 -4.21
N GLN A 215 30.43 -5.31 -4.09
CA GLN A 215 29.68 -5.96 -5.17
C GLN A 215 28.19 -5.94 -4.81
N ALA A 216 27.32 -5.85 -5.82
CA ALA A 216 25.87 -5.92 -5.64
C ALA A 216 25.23 -6.67 -6.81
N TYR A 217 24.29 -7.56 -6.53
CA TYR A 217 23.54 -8.24 -7.57
C TYR A 217 22.45 -7.33 -8.16
N ILE A 218 22.38 -7.33 -9.49
CA ILE A 218 21.30 -6.69 -10.26
C ILE A 218 20.51 -7.77 -11.02
N GLY A 219 19.41 -7.36 -11.65
CA GLY A 219 18.49 -8.24 -12.35
C GLY A 219 19.00 -8.83 -13.66
N LEU A 220 20.26 -8.62 -14.02
CA LEU A 220 20.84 -9.13 -15.26
C LEU A 220 21.29 -10.58 -15.07
N ASN A 221 20.77 -11.49 -15.88
CA ASN A 221 21.12 -12.91 -15.83
C ASN A 221 21.47 -13.46 -17.22
N ARG A 222 22.39 -14.42 -17.29
CA ARG A 222 22.79 -15.06 -18.54
C ARG A 222 22.20 -16.46 -18.65
N THR A 223 21.32 -16.68 -19.61
CA THR A 223 20.70 -17.97 -19.91
C THR A 223 20.90 -18.32 -21.38
N ASN A 224 21.34 -19.55 -21.68
CA ASN A 224 21.61 -20.01 -23.06
C ASN A 224 22.45 -19.03 -23.89
N ASN A 225 23.53 -18.49 -23.30
CA ASN A 225 24.40 -17.46 -23.86
C ASN A 225 23.80 -16.07 -24.10
N ASN A 226 22.53 -15.84 -23.77
CA ASN A 226 21.87 -14.54 -23.91
C ASN A 226 21.70 -13.86 -22.54
N TRP A 227 21.94 -12.55 -22.51
CA TRP A 227 21.66 -11.71 -21.34
C TRP A 227 20.19 -11.31 -21.33
N ASN A 228 19.53 -11.52 -20.20
CA ASN A 228 18.11 -11.20 -20.01
C ASN A 228 17.93 -10.52 -18.66
N TRP A 229 17.04 -9.53 -18.61
CA TRP A 229 16.61 -8.91 -17.36
C TRP A 229 15.48 -9.71 -16.71
N VAL A 230 15.49 -9.80 -15.38
CA VAL A 230 14.46 -10.52 -14.61
C VAL A 230 13.05 -9.94 -14.72
N ASP A 231 12.94 -8.64 -15.04
CA ASP A 231 11.66 -7.96 -15.28
C ASP A 231 11.19 -8.06 -16.74
N GLY A 232 11.98 -8.73 -17.60
CA GLY A 232 11.70 -8.87 -19.03
C GLY A 232 11.99 -7.62 -19.85
N ASP A 233 12.64 -6.61 -19.27
CA ASP A 233 13.09 -5.44 -20.03
C ASP A 233 14.03 -5.88 -21.16
N LYS A 234 13.93 -5.21 -22.30
CA LYS A 234 14.74 -5.45 -23.50
C LYS A 234 15.79 -4.35 -23.69
N SER A 235 16.13 -3.63 -22.62
CA SER A 235 17.01 -2.47 -22.71
C SER A 235 18.32 -2.82 -23.44
N ALA A 236 18.68 -1.98 -24.42
CA ALA A 236 19.92 -2.10 -25.18
C ALA A 236 21.10 -1.42 -24.47
N TYR A 237 20.92 -0.98 -23.22
CA TYR A 237 21.96 -0.30 -22.47
C TYR A 237 23.05 -1.31 -22.11
N THR A 238 24.28 -1.03 -22.54
CA THR A 238 25.45 -1.91 -22.34
C THR A 238 26.60 -1.18 -21.65
N ASN A 239 26.42 0.10 -21.32
CA ASN A 239 27.47 0.97 -20.79
C ASN A 239 27.57 0.89 -19.26
N TRP A 240 27.75 -0.33 -18.78
CA TRP A 240 27.75 -0.69 -17.35
C TRP A 240 29.01 -0.22 -16.63
N LYS A 241 30.12 -0.11 -17.36
CA LYS A 241 31.33 0.70 -17.14
C LYS A 241 32.28 0.44 -18.32
N THR A 242 33.09 1.41 -18.70
CA THR A 242 34.13 1.19 -19.72
C THR A 242 35.25 0.31 -19.14
N GLY A 243 35.47 -0.87 -19.71
CA GLY A 243 36.75 -1.58 -19.64
C GLY A 243 36.95 -2.64 -18.57
N ASN A 244 35.97 -2.97 -17.73
CA ASN A 244 36.05 -4.13 -16.83
C ASN A 244 34.66 -4.63 -16.42
N PHE A 245 34.28 -5.82 -16.86
CA PHE A 245 33.11 -6.53 -16.34
C PHE A 245 33.46 -7.12 -14.98
N TYR A 246 33.36 -6.31 -13.93
CA TYR A 246 33.29 -6.82 -12.56
C TYR A 246 31.98 -6.31 -11.96
N ILE A 247 31.00 -7.19 -11.93
CA ILE A 247 30.04 -7.26 -10.83
C ILE A 247 30.74 -8.06 -9.74
#